data_AF-A0A1B9LFA1-F1
#
_entry.id   AF-A0A1B9LFA1-F1
#
_cell.length_a   1.000
_cell.length_b   1.000
_cell.length_c   1.000
_cell.angle_alpha   90.00
_cell.angle_beta   90.00
_cell.angle_gamma   90.00
#
_symmetry.space_group_name_H-M   'P 1'
#
loop_
_entity.id
_entity.type
_entity.pdbx_description
1 polymer ?
#
loop_
_entity_poly.entity_id
_entity_poly.type
_entity_poly.pdbx_seq_one_letter_code
_entity_poly.pdbx_strand_id
1 'polypeptide(L)'
;MPSKYRPQIFGWFGDLDKGPYSVPLHDRRLSYANNNYCAFIRKIPSDQVFYLCIYIIAVILLCSAVVILSILTYLCNPILETNMFLAALSGVILCFIAMYFVIPEIYHNLFSRRGSPIIFNRKTSKVYVNESDFFNFKFLRHPAVFLQPKKRRIKEYDWDDLHGVIIHNMSRNALTSTVLMVCQPGTHQVIDHIMLDPARAGAGSTFVWGWINSFMVHYKSANIDDGEYRSDQEAEFKAHRIDGQGWPEWMVEAFNATSLEELAEIKQRHNITE
;
A
#
# COMPACT_ATOMS: atom_id res chain seq x y z
N MET A 1 5.30 -24.66 4.94
CA MET A 1 4.25 -24.90 5.95
C MET A 1 3.15 -23.88 5.72
N PRO A 2 1.85 -24.20 5.81
CA PRO A 2 0.81 -23.19 5.61
C PRO A 2 0.91 -22.07 6.66
N SER A 3 0.58 -20.83 6.27
CA SER A 3 0.49 -19.69 7.21
C SER A 3 -0.31 -20.05 8.46
N LYS A 4 0.16 -19.57 9.62
CA LYS A 4 -0.60 -19.64 10.87
C LYS A 4 -1.81 -18.70 10.87
N TYR A 5 -1.77 -17.63 10.08
CA TYR A 5 -2.82 -16.62 10.00
C TYR A 5 -3.96 -17.03 9.06
N ARG A 6 -5.22 -16.85 9.50
CA ARG A 6 -6.43 -17.31 8.80
C ARG A 6 -7.50 -16.21 8.69
N PRO A 7 -8.15 -16.02 7.52
CA PRO A 7 -7.95 -16.76 6.27
C PRO A 7 -6.61 -16.43 5.60
N GLN A 8 -6.12 -17.37 4.80
CA GLN A 8 -4.88 -17.15 4.04
C GLN A 8 -5.12 -16.22 2.86
N ILE A 9 -4.16 -15.32 2.64
CA ILE A 9 -4.12 -14.49 1.45
C ILE A 9 -3.59 -15.30 0.26
N PHE A 10 -4.20 -15.12 -0.90
CA PHE A 10 -3.72 -15.70 -2.15
C PHE A 10 -2.29 -15.26 -2.47
N GLY A 11 -1.45 -16.20 -2.91
CA GLY A 11 -0.04 -15.95 -3.17
C GLY A 11 0.84 -15.97 -1.92
N TRP A 12 0.36 -16.47 -0.77
CA TRP A 12 1.17 -16.63 0.44
C TRP A 12 2.50 -17.36 0.16
N PHE A 13 3.59 -16.80 0.70
CA PHE A 13 4.94 -17.36 0.59
C PHE A 13 5.54 -17.74 1.95
N GLY A 14 5.39 -16.87 2.96
CA GLY A 14 5.99 -17.08 4.26
C GLY A 14 5.44 -16.14 5.34
N ASP A 15 5.40 -16.61 6.57
CA ASP A 15 5.08 -15.76 7.73
C ASP A 15 6.36 -15.07 8.22
N LEU A 16 6.24 -13.81 8.61
CA LEU A 16 7.33 -13.06 9.22
C LEU A 16 7.04 -12.89 10.71
N ASP A 17 7.71 -13.70 11.52
CA ASP A 17 7.64 -13.54 12.96
C ASP A 17 8.24 -12.21 13.42
N LYS A 18 7.84 -11.77 14.61
CA LYS A 18 8.50 -10.65 15.28
C LYS A 18 9.88 -11.15 15.74
N GLY A 19 10.93 -10.56 15.17
CA GLY A 19 12.33 -11.00 15.34
C GLY A 19 12.85 -11.88 14.18
N PRO A 20 14.17 -12.03 13.99
CA PRO A 20 15.29 -11.42 14.73
C PRO A 20 15.62 -9.97 14.27
N TYR A 21 16.13 -9.18 15.23
CA TYR A 21 16.46 -7.76 15.08
C TYR A 21 17.92 -7.59 14.63
N SER A 22 18.20 -7.51 13.32
CA SER A 22 19.58 -7.21 12.88
C SER A 22 19.70 -6.80 11.41
N VAL A 23 18.97 -5.77 10.96
CA VAL A 23 19.25 -5.22 9.64
C VAL A 23 19.19 -3.69 9.66
N PRO A 24 20.33 -3.00 9.42
CA PRO A 24 20.27 -1.59 9.07
C PRO A 24 19.47 -1.43 7.78
N LEU A 25 18.50 -0.54 7.77
CA LEU A 25 17.63 -0.34 6.63
C LEU A 25 18.14 0.87 5.83
N HIS A 26 18.41 0.66 4.56
CA HIS A 26 18.42 1.76 3.59
C HIS A 26 17.20 1.60 2.70
N ASP A 27 16.08 2.17 3.13
CA ASP A 27 14.84 2.18 2.36
C ASP A 27 14.27 3.59 2.28
N ARG A 28 14.16 4.11 1.05
CA ARG A 28 13.62 5.43 0.75
C ARG A 28 12.13 5.58 1.10
N ARG A 29 11.49 4.51 1.58
CA ARG A 29 10.12 4.52 2.08
C ARG A 29 10.01 4.84 3.55
N LEU A 30 11.08 4.69 4.32
CA LEU A 30 11.13 5.29 5.64
C LEU A 30 11.17 6.80 5.43
N SER A 31 10.03 7.45 5.66
CA SER A 31 9.91 8.88 5.42
C SER A 31 10.45 9.66 6.62
N TYR A 32 10.08 9.25 7.82
CA TYR A 32 10.51 9.90 9.06
C TYR A 32 10.61 8.89 10.19
N ALA A 33 11.57 9.08 11.09
CA ALA A 33 11.58 8.42 12.38
C ALA A 33 12.19 9.32 13.45
N ASN A 34 11.70 9.17 14.66
CA ASN A 34 12.27 9.80 15.84
C ASN A 34 12.19 8.85 17.03
N ASN A 35 12.38 9.38 18.23
CA ASN A 35 12.35 8.55 19.42
C ASN A 35 10.96 8.06 19.85
N ASN A 36 9.90 8.52 19.19
CA ASN A 36 8.51 8.24 19.52
C ASN A 36 7.82 7.40 18.44
N TYR A 37 7.91 7.79 17.17
CA TYR A 37 7.26 7.10 16.07
C TYR A 37 8.12 7.05 14.80
N CYS A 38 7.76 6.15 13.89
CA CYS A 38 8.28 6.11 12.53
C CYS A 38 7.14 6.08 11.51
N ALA A 39 7.41 6.54 10.30
CA ALA A 39 6.45 6.72 9.22
C ALA A 39 6.94 6.09 7.92
N PHE A 40 6.18 5.12 7.39
CA PHE A 40 6.48 4.44 6.14
C PHE A 40 5.51 4.78 5.03
N ILE A 41 6.02 5.20 3.87
CA ILE A 41 5.23 5.35 2.64
C ILE A 41 5.24 4.05 1.82
N ARG A 42 4.17 3.77 1.09
CA ARG A 42 4.07 2.52 0.31
C ARG A 42 4.78 2.63 -1.05
N LYS A 43 4.91 3.84 -1.60
CA LYS A 43 5.46 4.06 -2.93
C LYS A 43 6.40 5.27 -2.97
N ILE A 44 7.57 5.08 -3.59
CA ILE A 44 8.58 6.14 -3.79
C ILE A 44 8.18 7.00 -5.00
N PRO A 45 8.53 8.31 -5.04
CA PRO A 45 8.20 9.18 -6.18
C PRO A 45 8.67 8.64 -7.53
N SER A 46 9.87 8.07 -7.61
CA SER A 46 10.43 7.49 -8.84
C SER A 46 9.53 6.39 -9.40
N ASP A 47 9.08 5.48 -8.53
CA ASP A 47 8.24 4.36 -8.94
C ASP A 47 6.88 4.87 -9.38
N GLN A 48 6.33 5.86 -8.70
CA GLN A 48 5.03 6.43 -9.06
C GLN A 48 5.07 7.02 -10.47
N VAL A 49 6.09 7.83 -10.76
CA VAL A 49 6.29 8.43 -12.09
C VAL A 49 6.54 7.35 -13.14
N PHE A 50 7.40 6.38 -12.84
CA PHE A 50 7.74 5.30 -13.78
C PHE A 50 6.51 4.49 -14.20
N TYR A 51 5.73 4.00 -13.23
CA TYR A 51 4.52 3.24 -13.51
C TYR A 51 3.46 4.11 -14.19
N LEU A 52 3.32 5.38 -13.81
CA LEU A 52 2.42 6.31 -14.49
C LEU A 52 2.76 6.43 -15.98
N CYS A 53 4.04 6.62 -16.32
CA CYS A 53 4.49 6.69 -17.71
C CYS A 53 4.19 5.40 -18.48
N ILE A 54 4.49 4.23 -17.90
CA ILE A 54 4.19 2.93 -18.52
C ILE A 54 2.69 2.81 -18.84
N TYR A 55 1.82 3.11 -17.88
CA TYR A 55 0.39 2.95 -18.09
C TYR A 55 -0.20 4.00 -19.04
N ILE A 56 0.34 5.23 -19.07
CA ILE A 56 -0.04 6.24 -20.08
C ILE A 56 0.31 5.73 -21.49
N ILE A 57 1.53 5.22 -21.69
CA ILE A 57 1.94 4.65 -22.98
C ILE A 57 1.04 3.47 -23.35
N ALA A 58 0.74 2.58 -22.39
CA ALA A 58 -0.16 1.46 -22.61
C ALA A 58 -1.56 1.92 -23.06
N VAL A 59 -2.13 2.98 -22.47
CA VAL A 59 -3.42 3.53 -22.91
C VAL A 59 -3.33 4.11 -24.31
N ILE A 60 -2.28 4.85 -24.64
CA ILE A 60 -2.12 5.41 -26.00
C ILE A 60 -2.08 4.28 -27.04
N LEU A 61 -1.31 3.21 -26.78
CA LEU A 61 -1.21 2.05 -27.66
C LEU A 61 -2.51 1.25 -27.73
N LEU A 62 -3.23 1.08 -26.63
CA LEU A 62 -4.52 0.39 -26.62
C LEU A 62 -5.59 1.20 -27.38
N CYS A 63 -5.64 2.52 -27.18
CA CYS A 63 -6.57 3.38 -27.91
C CYS A 63 -6.31 3.35 -29.41
N SER A 64 -5.04 3.42 -29.84
CA SER A 64 -4.71 3.31 -31.27
C SER A 64 -5.04 1.93 -31.85
N ALA A 65 -4.78 0.85 -31.10
CA ALA A 65 -5.15 -0.51 -31.48
C ALA A 65 -6.67 -0.67 -31.64
N VAL A 66 -7.48 -0.12 -30.71
CA VAL A 66 -8.95 -0.15 -30.82
C VAL A 66 -9.41 0.52 -32.10
N VAL A 67 -8.87 1.70 -32.43
CA VAL A 67 -9.24 2.43 -33.66
C VAL A 67 -8.88 1.62 -34.90
N ILE A 68 -7.65 1.11 -34.99
CA ILE A 68 -7.19 0.33 -36.15
C ILE A 68 -8.02 -0.95 -36.32
N LEU A 69 -8.22 -1.71 -35.26
CA LEU A 69 -9.00 -2.95 -35.30
C LEU A 69 -10.48 -2.70 -35.59
N SER A 70 -11.04 -1.59 -35.13
CA SER A 70 -12.42 -1.18 -35.46
C SER A 70 -12.57 -0.82 -36.94
N ILE A 71 -11.59 -0.10 -37.51
CA ILE A 71 -11.55 0.21 -38.95
C ILE A 71 -11.45 -1.09 -39.77
N LEU A 72 -10.56 -2.00 -39.37
CA LEU A 72 -10.43 -3.32 -40.04
C LEU A 72 -11.73 -4.12 -39.97
N THR A 73 -12.40 -4.13 -38.82
CA THR A 73 -13.70 -4.81 -38.64
C THR A 73 -14.76 -4.22 -39.57
N TYR A 74 -14.76 -2.90 -39.76
CA TYR A 74 -15.70 -2.21 -40.67
C TYR A 74 -15.41 -2.48 -42.16
N LEU A 75 -14.13 -2.58 -42.53
CA LEU A 75 -13.72 -2.81 -43.92
C LEU A 75 -13.87 -4.28 -44.35
N CYS A 76 -13.80 -5.23 -43.43
CA CYS A 76 -13.96 -6.65 -43.73
C CYS A 76 -15.41 -7.00 -44.10
N ASN A 77 -15.59 -7.78 -45.17
CA ASN A 77 -16.89 -8.34 -45.50
C ASN A 77 -17.15 -9.58 -44.62
N PRO A 78 -18.18 -9.59 -43.76
CA PRO A 78 -18.41 -10.67 -42.81
C PRO A 78 -18.74 -12.02 -43.46
N ILE A 79 -19.19 -12.02 -44.72
CA ILE A 79 -19.57 -13.23 -45.46
C ILE A 79 -18.35 -13.82 -46.19
N LEU A 80 -17.49 -12.99 -46.77
CA LEU A 80 -16.34 -13.45 -47.57
C LEU A 80 -15.08 -13.63 -46.72
N GLU A 81 -14.95 -12.86 -45.64
CA GLU A 81 -13.74 -12.74 -44.82
C GLU A 81 -14.02 -13.02 -43.34
N THR A 82 -14.92 -13.98 -43.07
CA THR A 82 -15.43 -14.29 -41.72
C THR A 82 -14.33 -14.47 -40.67
N ASN A 83 -13.22 -15.16 -41.00
CA ASN A 83 -12.12 -15.36 -40.06
C ASN A 83 -11.39 -14.05 -39.69
N MET A 84 -11.16 -13.16 -40.64
CA MET A 84 -10.53 -11.86 -40.39
C MET A 84 -11.45 -10.94 -39.58
N PHE A 85 -12.74 -10.95 -39.92
CA PHE A 85 -13.77 -10.21 -39.17
C PHE A 85 -13.83 -10.67 -37.70
N LEU A 86 -13.90 -11.98 -37.45
CA LEU A 86 -13.93 -12.53 -36.10
C LEU A 86 -12.63 -12.24 -35.31
N ALA A 87 -11.47 -12.33 -35.97
CA ALA A 87 -10.19 -12.00 -35.36
C ALA A 87 -10.14 -10.52 -34.96
N ALA A 88 -10.51 -9.60 -35.86
CA ALA A 88 -10.53 -8.17 -35.58
C ALA A 88 -11.51 -7.82 -34.44
N LEU A 89 -12.72 -8.39 -34.47
CA LEU A 89 -13.71 -8.23 -33.40
C LEU A 89 -13.19 -8.73 -32.05
N SER A 90 -12.58 -9.92 -32.01
CA SER A 90 -11.98 -10.46 -30.79
C SER A 90 -10.85 -9.57 -30.26
N GLY A 91 -10.04 -9.00 -31.14
CA GLY A 91 -8.99 -8.05 -30.80
C GLY A 91 -9.55 -6.78 -30.15
N VAL A 92 -10.63 -6.22 -30.69
CA VAL A 92 -11.31 -5.06 -30.09
C VAL A 92 -11.80 -5.37 -28.68
N ILE A 93 -12.46 -6.53 -28.49
CA ILE A 93 -12.95 -6.96 -27.16
C ILE A 93 -11.79 -7.11 -26.18
N LEU A 94 -10.69 -7.76 -26.58
CA LEU A 94 -9.48 -7.91 -25.76
C LEU A 94 -8.86 -6.56 -25.40
N CYS A 95 -8.87 -5.57 -26.31
CA CYS A 95 -8.38 -4.23 -26.01
C CYS A 95 -9.24 -3.53 -24.94
N PHE A 96 -10.57 -3.67 -24.99
CA PHE A 96 -11.46 -3.16 -23.93
C PHE A 96 -11.21 -3.82 -22.59
N ILE A 97 -11.02 -5.15 -22.58
CA ILE A 97 -10.65 -5.90 -21.37
C ILE A 97 -9.30 -5.38 -20.83
N ALA A 98 -8.30 -5.17 -21.68
CA ALA A 98 -7.02 -4.62 -21.26
C ALA A 98 -7.15 -3.21 -20.69
N MET A 99 -7.95 -2.33 -21.31
CA MET A 99 -8.22 -0.98 -20.79
C MET A 99 -8.88 -1.01 -19.40
N TYR A 100 -9.78 -1.97 -19.15
CA TYR A 100 -10.39 -2.14 -17.83
C TYR A 100 -9.37 -2.38 -16.72
N PHE A 101 -8.22 -3.02 -17.01
CA PHE A 101 -7.14 -3.20 -16.04
C PHE A 101 -6.17 -2.01 -15.98
N VAL A 102 -5.89 -1.36 -17.11
CA VAL A 102 -4.88 -0.28 -17.19
C VAL A 102 -5.38 1.04 -16.59
N ILE A 103 -6.63 1.42 -16.84
CA ILE A 103 -7.19 2.70 -16.37
C ILE A 103 -7.13 2.82 -14.82
N PRO A 104 -7.52 1.79 -14.05
CA PRO A 104 -7.29 1.76 -12.60
C PRO A 104 -5.89 2.07 -12.15
N GLU A 105 -4.87 1.56 -12.86
CA GLU A 105 -3.48 1.78 -12.48
C GLU A 105 -3.03 3.21 -12.81
N ILE A 106 -3.49 3.81 -13.91
CA ILE A 106 -3.27 5.25 -14.15
C ILE A 106 -3.89 6.06 -13.02
N TYR A 107 -5.16 5.80 -12.71
CA TYR A 107 -5.89 6.51 -11.67
C TYR A 107 -5.15 6.39 -10.32
N HIS A 108 -4.74 5.17 -9.97
CA HIS A 108 -3.93 4.91 -8.81
C HIS A 108 -2.66 5.77 -8.83
N ASN A 109 -1.88 5.77 -9.91
CA ASN A 109 -0.61 6.50 -9.96
C ASN A 109 -0.76 8.03 -10.06
N LEU A 110 -1.90 8.56 -10.50
CA LEU A 110 -2.19 9.99 -10.53
C LEU A 110 -2.68 10.52 -9.17
N PHE A 111 -3.65 9.83 -8.57
CA PHE A 111 -4.39 10.35 -7.42
C PHE A 111 -3.93 9.78 -6.08
N SER A 112 -3.24 8.65 -6.11
CA SER A 112 -2.53 8.18 -4.94
C SER A 112 -1.37 9.14 -4.67
N ARG A 113 -1.49 9.99 -3.66
CA ARG A 113 -0.39 10.81 -3.16
C ARG A 113 0.63 9.94 -2.40
N ARG A 114 1.25 8.96 -3.08
CA ARG A 114 2.28 8.04 -2.54
C ARG A 114 1.78 7.14 -1.38
N GLY A 115 0.50 7.26 -1.04
CA GLY A 115 -0.13 6.74 0.17
C GLY A 115 0.22 7.61 1.38
N SER A 116 -0.78 7.93 2.22
CA SER A 116 -0.46 8.48 3.54
C SER A 116 0.34 7.45 4.32
N PRO A 117 1.33 7.90 5.10
CA PRO A 117 2.25 6.99 5.76
C PRO A 117 1.52 6.06 6.73
N ILE A 118 2.05 4.86 6.92
CA ILE A 118 1.71 4.03 8.06
C ILE A 118 2.61 4.49 9.19
N ILE A 119 2.01 4.87 10.32
CA ILE A 119 2.73 5.42 11.45
C ILE A 119 2.76 4.39 12.57
N PHE A 120 3.96 4.05 13.03
CA PHE A 120 4.17 3.14 14.15
C PHE A 120 4.71 3.93 15.33
N ASN A 121 3.97 3.99 16.43
CA ASN A 121 4.41 4.65 17.64
C ASN A 121 4.88 3.59 18.65
N ARG A 122 6.17 3.62 19.00
CA ARG A 122 6.80 2.64 19.89
C ARG A 122 6.61 2.94 21.38
N LYS A 123 6.14 4.13 21.74
CA LYS A 123 5.83 4.52 23.12
C LYS A 123 4.44 4.08 23.55
N THR A 124 3.48 4.14 22.62
CA THR A 124 2.10 3.70 22.84
C THR A 124 1.84 2.28 22.33
N SER A 125 2.79 1.69 21.60
CA SER A 125 2.61 0.40 20.90
C SER A 125 1.41 0.40 19.96
N LYS A 126 1.10 1.55 19.34
CA LYS A 126 -0.01 1.70 18.40
C LYS A 126 0.46 1.92 16.97
N VAL A 127 -0.35 1.46 16.03
CA VAL A 127 -0.14 1.63 14.59
C VAL A 127 -1.32 2.36 13.98
N TYR A 128 -1.04 3.48 13.34
CA TYR A 128 -2.04 4.36 12.74
C TYR A 128 -1.99 4.25 11.23
N VAL A 129 -3.15 3.99 10.64
CA VAL A 129 -3.32 3.81 9.20
C VAL A 129 -4.36 4.80 8.70
N ASN A 130 -3.94 5.64 7.75
CA ASN A 130 -4.84 6.50 7.00
C ASN A 130 -4.78 6.14 5.51
N GLU A 131 -5.48 5.11 5.11
CA GLU A 131 -5.43 4.62 3.74
C GLU A 131 -6.58 5.15 2.91
N SER A 132 -6.29 5.63 1.70
CA SER A 132 -7.34 5.72 0.70
C SER A 132 -7.83 4.30 0.37
N ASP A 133 -9.13 4.11 0.15
CA ASP A 133 -9.72 2.81 -0.19
C ASP A 133 -9.06 2.16 -1.43
N PHE A 134 -8.34 2.93 -2.26
CA PHE A 134 -7.52 2.41 -3.36
C PHE A 134 -6.34 1.54 -2.93
N PHE A 135 -5.77 1.78 -1.75
CA PHE A 135 -4.64 0.99 -1.24
C PHE A 135 -5.06 -0.31 -0.57
N ASN A 136 -6.37 -0.50 -0.38
CA ASN A 136 -6.88 -1.74 0.16
C ASN A 136 -6.43 -2.91 -0.74
N PHE A 137 -5.77 -3.88 -0.13
CA PHE A 137 -5.32 -5.10 -0.79
C PHE A 137 -6.56 -5.95 -1.12
N LYS A 138 -7.13 -5.72 -2.30
CA LYS A 138 -8.17 -6.57 -2.89
C LYS A 138 -7.73 -6.95 -4.30
N PHE A 139 -7.81 -8.24 -4.60
CA PHE A 139 -7.44 -8.80 -5.91
C PHE A 139 -8.22 -8.15 -7.07
N LEU A 140 -9.51 -7.84 -6.84
CA LEU A 140 -10.32 -7.06 -7.75
C LEU A 140 -10.85 -5.82 -7.03
N ARG A 141 -10.53 -4.64 -7.54
CA ARG A 141 -11.14 -3.39 -7.06
C ARG A 141 -12.45 -3.17 -7.80
N HIS A 142 -13.54 -2.99 -7.06
CA HIS A 142 -14.81 -2.63 -7.67
C HIS A 142 -14.69 -1.25 -8.33
N PRO A 143 -15.16 -1.03 -9.57
CA PRO A 143 -15.00 0.23 -10.29
C PRO A 143 -15.55 1.45 -9.54
N ALA A 144 -16.60 1.27 -8.74
CA ALA A 144 -17.15 2.36 -7.91
C ALA A 144 -16.16 2.95 -6.89
N VAL A 145 -15.10 2.23 -6.52
CA VAL A 145 -14.04 2.77 -5.64
C VAL A 145 -13.30 3.92 -6.35
N PHE A 146 -13.18 3.88 -7.70
CA PHE A 146 -12.62 4.99 -8.50
C PHE A 146 -13.46 6.27 -8.46
N LEU A 147 -14.74 6.15 -8.14
CA LEU A 147 -15.65 7.29 -8.00
C LEU A 147 -15.58 7.93 -6.61
N GLN A 148 -14.87 7.31 -5.65
CA GLN A 148 -14.79 7.75 -4.27
C GLN A 148 -13.34 7.97 -3.81
N PRO A 149 -12.55 8.83 -4.49
CA PRO A 149 -11.14 8.98 -4.16
C PRO A 149 -10.85 9.56 -2.78
N LYS A 150 -11.84 10.29 -2.24
CA LYS A 150 -11.78 10.87 -0.91
C LYS A 150 -12.18 9.90 0.19
N LYS A 151 -12.67 8.70 -0.13
CA LYS A 151 -13.04 7.72 0.89
C LYS A 151 -11.77 7.09 1.45
N ARG A 152 -11.66 7.10 2.78
CA ARG A 152 -10.47 6.67 3.50
C ARG A 152 -10.84 5.68 4.60
N ARG A 153 -9.98 4.68 4.77
CA ARG A 153 -9.91 3.80 5.93
C ARG A 153 -8.94 4.43 6.92
N ILE A 154 -9.50 4.97 7.99
CA ILE A 154 -8.75 5.56 9.11
C ILE A 154 -8.93 4.60 10.28
N LYS A 155 -7.83 3.96 10.71
CA LYS A 155 -7.87 2.96 11.77
C LYS A 155 -6.62 3.03 12.64
N GLU A 156 -6.82 2.76 13.91
CA GLU A 156 -5.79 2.51 14.91
C GLU A 156 -5.74 1.00 15.17
N TYR A 157 -4.55 0.48 15.40
CA TYR A 157 -4.32 -0.92 15.74
C TYR A 157 -3.32 -1.04 16.87
N ASP A 158 -3.42 -2.14 17.60
CA ASP A 158 -2.36 -2.54 18.51
C ASP A 158 -1.20 -3.18 17.74
N TRP A 159 0.03 -2.79 18.07
CA TRP A 159 1.22 -3.42 17.52
C TRP A 159 1.23 -4.92 17.79
N ASP A 160 0.75 -5.38 18.94
CA ASP A 160 0.80 -6.78 19.33
C ASP A 160 -0.01 -7.69 18.40
N ASP A 161 -1.11 -7.17 17.86
CA ASP A 161 -2.02 -7.85 16.95
C ASP A 161 -1.59 -7.77 15.47
N LEU A 162 -0.53 -7.00 15.17
CA LEU A 162 0.00 -6.88 13.81
C LEU A 162 1.12 -7.88 13.56
N HIS A 163 1.01 -8.58 12.43
CA HIS A 163 1.96 -9.58 12.01
C HIS A 163 2.34 -9.46 10.55
N GLY A 164 3.64 -9.57 10.24
CA GLY A 164 4.12 -9.54 8.86
C GLY A 164 3.91 -10.86 8.14
N VAL A 165 3.53 -10.80 6.87
CA VAL A 165 3.46 -11.95 5.96
C VAL A 165 4.02 -11.54 4.60
N ILE A 166 4.81 -12.42 3.99
CA ILE A 166 5.25 -12.30 2.62
C ILE A 166 4.26 -13.00 1.70
N ILE A 167 3.84 -12.28 0.66
CA ILE A 167 3.07 -12.83 -0.44
C ILE A 167 3.81 -12.60 -1.75
N HIS A 168 3.64 -13.50 -2.70
CA HIS A 168 3.85 -13.24 -4.11
C HIS A 168 2.73 -12.35 -4.62
N ASN A 169 3.09 -11.14 -5.01
CA ASN A 169 2.16 -10.26 -5.67
C ASN A 169 2.02 -10.66 -7.14
N MET A 170 1.12 -11.61 -7.39
CA MET A 170 0.80 -12.10 -8.72
C MET A 170 0.24 -10.99 -9.64
N SER A 171 -0.27 -9.90 -9.07
CA SER A 171 -0.73 -8.73 -9.85
C SER A 171 0.39 -7.77 -10.26
N ARG A 172 1.59 -7.88 -9.65
CA ARG A 172 2.75 -7.02 -9.92
C ARG A 172 4.03 -7.84 -10.12
N ASN A 173 4.07 -8.56 -11.24
CA ASN A 173 5.28 -9.25 -11.73
C ASN A 173 5.86 -10.33 -10.79
N ALA A 174 5.01 -11.01 -10.00
CA ALA A 174 5.42 -12.05 -9.04
C ALA A 174 6.46 -11.59 -7.99
N LEU A 175 6.64 -10.27 -7.83
CA LEU A 175 7.50 -9.69 -6.81
C LEU A 175 6.98 -10.01 -5.41
N THR A 176 7.88 -10.06 -4.44
CA THR A 176 7.48 -10.26 -3.05
C THR A 176 6.89 -8.96 -2.51
N SER A 177 5.82 -9.08 -1.72
CA SER A 177 5.17 -7.98 -1.02
C SER A 177 5.00 -8.34 0.44
N THR A 178 5.18 -7.35 1.31
CA THR A 178 4.92 -7.50 2.75
C THR A 178 3.55 -6.94 3.05
N VAL A 179 2.68 -7.79 3.57
CA VAL A 179 1.36 -7.43 4.08
C VAL A 179 1.36 -7.62 5.59
N LEU A 180 0.81 -6.66 6.31
CA LEU A 180 0.53 -6.79 7.73
C LEU A 180 -0.85 -7.38 7.89
N MET A 181 -0.92 -8.54 8.55
CA MET A 181 -2.14 -9.17 9.01
C MET A 181 -2.49 -8.57 10.36
N VAL A 182 -3.65 -7.95 10.45
CA VAL A 182 -4.23 -7.54 11.73
C VAL A 182 -5.07 -8.71 12.24
N CYS A 183 -4.66 -9.29 13.36
CA CYS A 183 -5.37 -10.40 13.98
C CYS A 183 -6.28 -9.93 15.11
N GLN A 184 -7.26 -10.76 15.46
CA GLN A 184 -8.01 -10.58 16.70
C GLN A 184 -7.06 -10.88 17.89
N PRO A 185 -7.14 -10.11 18.99
CA PRO A 185 -6.23 -10.25 20.12
C PRO A 185 -6.02 -11.68 20.61
N GLY A 186 -4.76 -12.09 20.71
CA GLY A 186 -4.37 -13.43 21.18
C GLY A 186 -4.71 -14.58 20.23
N THR A 187 -5.13 -14.29 18.99
CA THR A 187 -5.48 -15.31 17.99
C THR A 187 -4.68 -15.14 16.71
N HIS A 188 -4.81 -16.11 15.80
CA HIS A 188 -4.31 -15.99 14.43
C HIS A 188 -5.44 -15.70 13.42
N GLN A 189 -6.60 -15.23 13.90
CA GLN A 189 -7.73 -14.90 13.05
C GLN A 189 -7.58 -13.48 12.52
N VAL A 190 -7.36 -13.35 11.22
CA VAL A 190 -7.17 -12.09 10.51
C VAL A 190 -8.51 -11.37 10.36
N ILE A 191 -8.57 -10.15 10.90
CA ILE A 191 -9.73 -9.25 10.81
C ILE A 191 -9.52 -8.13 9.79
N ASP A 192 -8.26 -7.82 9.47
CA ASP A 192 -7.91 -6.78 8.50
C ASP A 192 -6.50 -6.99 7.94
N HIS A 193 -6.18 -6.26 6.87
CA HIS A 193 -4.85 -6.29 6.25
C HIS A 193 -4.38 -4.89 5.88
N ILE A 194 -3.06 -4.70 5.88
CA ILE A 194 -2.42 -3.44 5.54
C ILE A 194 -1.26 -3.75 4.60
N MET A 195 -1.22 -3.10 3.43
CA MET A 195 -0.09 -3.24 2.53
C MET A 195 1.08 -2.39 3.04
N LEU A 196 2.14 -3.04 3.54
CA LEU A 196 3.35 -2.33 4.01
C LEU A 196 4.32 -2.10 2.85
N ASP A 197 4.63 -3.16 2.12
CA ASP A 197 5.58 -3.14 1.00
C ASP A 197 4.91 -3.73 -0.25
N PRO A 198 4.49 -2.91 -1.23
CA PRO A 198 3.72 -3.39 -2.37
C PRO A 198 4.53 -4.07 -3.47
N ALA A 199 5.87 -3.96 -3.50
CA ALA A 199 6.71 -4.58 -4.52
C ALA A 199 8.21 -4.43 -4.20
N ARG A 200 8.89 -5.56 -3.96
CA ARG A 200 10.36 -5.63 -3.99
C ARG A 200 10.86 -6.89 -4.71
N ALA A 201 12.05 -6.76 -5.30
CA ALA A 201 12.83 -7.91 -5.75
C ALA A 201 13.56 -8.55 -4.54
N GLY A 202 13.53 -9.88 -4.47
CA GLY A 202 14.29 -10.66 -3.48
C GLY A 202 13.86 -10.43 -2.02
N ALA A 203 14.84 -10.39 -1.12
CA ALA A 203 14.65 -10.33 0.33
C ALA A 203 14.34 -8.93 0.87
N GLY A 204 14.23 -7.90 0.01
CA GLY A 204 14.10 -6.54 0.51
C GLY A 204 12.83 -6.26 1.32
N SER A 205 11.79 -7.07 1.13
CA SER A 205 10.52 -7.03 1.88
C SER A 205 10.67 -7.45 3.35
N THR A 206 11.65 -8.31 3.67
CA THR A 206 11.93 -8.75 5.04
C THR A 206 12.73 -7.72 5.83
N PHE A 207 13.54 -6.90 5.16
CA PHE A 207 14.32 -5.84 5.79
C PHE A 207 13.47 -4.74 6.40
N VAL A 208 12.37 -4.34 5.72
CA VAL A 208 11.44 -3.33 6.26
C VAL A 208 10.79 -3.84 7.54
N TRP A 209 10.30 -5.08 7.52
CA TRP A 209 9.70 -5.70 8.71
C TRP A 209 10.71 -5.84 9.86
N GLY A 210 11.94 -6.29 9.56
CA GLY A 210 13.01 -6.41 10.55
C GLY A 210 13.38 -5.06 11.18
N TRP A 211 13.41 -3.98 10.40
CA TRP A 211 13.67 -2.65 10.92
C TRP A 211 12.53 -2.13 11.78
N ILE A 212 11.26 -2.30 11.37
CA ILE A 212 10.09 -1.90 12.18
C ILE A 212 10.10 -2.65 13.50
N ASN A 213 10.32 -3.96 13.47
CA ASN A 213 10.47 -4.77 14.69
C ASN A 213 11.57 -4.20 15.60
N SER A 214 12.72 -3.84 15.03
CA SER A 214 13.85 -3.26 15.77
C SER A 214 13.48 -1.90 16.38
N PHE A 215 12.77 -1.07 15.63
CA PHE A 215 12.30 0.24 16.06
C PHE A 215 11.32 0.12 17.24
N MET A 216 10.33 -0.77 17.13
CA MET A 216 9.27 -0.95 18.12
C MET A 216 9.78 -1.43 19.48
N VAL A 217 10.92 -2.13 19.54
CA VAL A 217 11.51 -2.63 20.79
C VAL A 217 12.75 -1.85 21.25
N HIS A 218 12.98 -0.65 20.71
CA HIS A 218 14.16 0.18 21.03
C HIS A 218 15.51 -0.51 20.77
N TYR A 219 15.57 -1.36 19.75
CA TYR A 219 16.79 -2.09 19.41
C TYR A 219 17.83 -1.20 18.72
N LYS A 220 19.11 -1.39 19.04
CA LYS A 220 20.21 -0.52 18.61
C LYS A 220 20.41 -0.43 17.09
N SER A 221 19.94 -1.41 16.31
CA SER A 221 20.09 -1.40 14.84
C SER A 221 19.10 -0.49 14.13
N ALA A 222 18.04 -0.02 14.79
CA ALA A 222 17.09 0.92 14.22
C ALA A 222 17.63 2.35 14.36
N ASN A 223 18.38 2.80 13.36
CA ASN A 223 18.83 4.19 13.29
C ASN A 223 17.67 5.07 12.85
N ILE A 224 17.24 5.98 13.73
CA ILE A 224 16.11 6.89 13.49
C ILE A 224 16.41 7.92 12.40
N ASP A 225 17.69 8.16 12.09
CA ASP A 225 18.10 9.06 11.02
C ASP A 225 18.25 8.36 9.65
N ASP A 226 17.80 7.11 9.52
CA ASP A 226 17.75 6.39 8.23
C ASP A 226 16.64 6.90 7.30
N GLY A 227 15.75 7.78 7.79
CA GLY A 227 14.61 8.30 7.03
C GLY A 227 14.96 9.39 6.01
N GLU A 228 14.01 9.67 5.12
CA GLU A 228 14.08 10.81 4.17
C GLU A 228 14.22 12.15 4.91
N TYR A 229 13.45 12.32 5.99
CA TYR A 229 13.51 13.45 6.91
C TYR A 229 14.22 13.01 8.18
N ARG A 230 15.18 13.82 8.64
CA ARG A 230 15.85 13.63 9.92
C ARG A 230 14.92 13.95 11.08
N SER A 231 15.29 13.50 12.27
CA SER A 231 14.51 13.68 13.49
C SER A 231 14.17 15.14 13.81
N ASP A 232 15.06 16.08 13.46
CA ASP A 232 14.90 17.54 13.59
C ASP A 232 14.02 18.19 12.51
N GLN A 233 13.72 17.47 11.41
CA GLN A 233 12.90 17.95 10.29
C GLN A 233 11.42 17.53 10.40
N GLU A 234 10.91 17.34 11.62
CA GLU A 234 9.54 16.86 11.83
C GLU A 234 8.47 17.77 11.21
N ALA A 235 8.66 19.09 11.30
CA ALA A 235 7.74 20.07 10.74
C ALA A 235 7.65 19.96 9.21
N GLU A 236 8.80 19.77 8.54
CA GLU A 236 8.86 19.57 7.09
C GLU A 236 8.21 18.23 6.69
N PHE A 237 8.45 17.18 7.46
CA PHE A 237 7.78 15.89 7.26
C PHE A 237 6.26 16.04 7.34
N LYS A 238 5.74 16.69 8.40
CA LYS A 238 4.30 16.89 8.61
C LYS A 238 3.67 17.70 7.48
N ALA A 239 4.29 18.82 7.11
CA ALA A 239 3.85 19.66 5.98
C ALA A 239 3.77 18.88 4.66
N HIS A 240 4.73 17.99 4.39
CA HIS A 240 4.77 17.25 3.13
C HIS A 240 3.94 15.96 3.11
N ARG A 241 3.77 15.29 4.26
CA ARG A 241 3.28 13.90 4.33
C ARG A 241 2.00 13.71 5.15
N ILE A 242 1.66 14.65 6.02
CA ILE A 242 0.48 14.59 6.90
C ILE A 242 -0.55 15.64 6.49
N ASP A 243 -0.13 16.88 6.28
CA ASP A 243 -1.01 18.00 6.00
C ASP A 243 -1.75 17.83 4.66
N GLY A 244 -3.06 18.09 4.69
CA GLY A 244 -3.93 17.93 3.51
C GLY A 244 -4.12 16.49 3.04
N GLN A 245 -3.70 15.49 3.82
CA GLN A 245 -3.93 14.06 3.54
C GLN A 245 -5.18 13.49 4.24
N GLY A 246 -5.95 14.32 4.94
CA GLY A 246 -7.18 13.90 5.62
C GLY A 246 -6.93 13.01 6.83
N TRP A 247 -5.85 13.27 7.58
CA TRP A 247 -5.70 12.72 8.92
C TRP A 247 -6.65 13.47 9.87
N PRO A 248 -7.40 12.78 10.75
CA PRO A 248 -8.13 13.44 11.82
C PRO A 248 -7.17 14.09 12.81
N GLU A 249 -7.57 15.23 13.38
CA GLU A 249 -6.78 15.98 14.36
C GLU A 249 -6.39 15.09 15.57
N TRP A 250 -7.34 14.33 16.11
CA TRP A 250 -7.08 13.41 17.22
C TRP A 250 -5.99 12.38 16.90
N MET A 251 -5.92 11.88 15.66
CA MET A 251 -4.95 10.88 15.27
C MET A 251 -3.57 11.51 15.06
N VAL A 252 -3.54 12.76 14.58
CA VAL A 252 -2.31 13.56 14.54
C VAL A 252 -1.76 13.77 15.95
N GLU A 253 -2.59 14.11 16.93
CA GLU A 253 -2.16 14.17 18.33
C GLU A 253 -1.73 12.79 18.85
N ALA A 254 -2.52 11.75 18.59
CA ALA A 254 -2.31 10.40 19.11
C ALA A 254 -0.96 9.79 18.70
N PHE A 255 -0.54 9.93 17.44
CA PHE A 255 0.77 9.39 17.04
C PHE A 255 1.96 10.18 17.61
N ASN A 256 1.74 11.41 18.08
CA ASN A 256 2.74 12.20 18.79
C ASN A 256 2.75 11.92 20.30
N ALA A 257 1.78 11.17 20.83
CA ALA A 257 1.73 10.83 22.25
C ALA A 257 2.97 10.05 22.67
N THR A 258 3.51 10.38 23.84
CA THR A 258 4.75 9.83 24.40
C THR A 258 4.50 8.77 25.47
N SER A 259 3.24 8.58 25.87
CA SER A 259 2.81 7.55 26.80
C SER A 259 1.35 7.12 26.53
N LEU A 260 0.93 6.01 27.15
CA LEU A 260 -0.45 5.52 27.06
C LEU A 260 -1.43 6.43 27.80
N GLU A 261 -0.99 7.07 28.88
CA GLU A 261 -1.80 8.05 29.62
C GLU A 261 -2.11 9.28 28.76
N GLU A 262 -1.10 9.82 28.08
CA GLU A 262 -1.27 10.96 27.16
C GLU A 262 -2.22 10.58 26.01
N LEU A 263 -2.09 9.36 25.47
CA LEU A 263 -2.99 8.86 24.44
C LEU A 263 -4.44 8.77 24.94
N ALA A 264 -4.66 8.32 26.17
CA ALA A 264 -5.99 8.24 26.77
C ALA A 264 -6.61 9.64 26.95
N GLU A 265 -5.83 10.63 27.39
CA GLU A 265 -6.27 12.01 27.51
C GLU A 265 -6.67 12.62 26.15
N ILE A 266 -5.89 12.35 25.10
CA ILE A 266 -6.20 12.79 23.72
C ILE A 266 -7.52 12.17 23.26
N LYS A 267 -7.71 10.86 23.44
CA LYS A 267 -8.95 10.17 23.06
C LYS A 267 -10.15 10.72 23.81
N GLN A 268 -10.01 11.01 25.10
CA GLN A 268 -11.07 11.61 25.91
C GLN A 268 -11.42 13.02 25.43
N ARG A 269 -10.43 13.86 25.14
CA ARG A 269 -10.63 15.23 24.64
C ARG A 269 -11.40 15.25 23.32
N HIS A 270 -11.12 14.28 22.45
CA HIS A 270 -11.73 14.16 21.13
C HIS A 270 -12.98 13.27 21.09
N ASN A 271 -13.47 12.81 22.25
CA ASN A 271 -14.64 11.92 22.39
C ASN A 271 -14.55 10.63 21.53
N ILE A 272 -13.35 10.08 21.39
CA ILE A 272 -13.13 8.82 20.67
C ILE A 272 -13.42 7.67 21.62
N THR A 273 -14.46 6.89 21.31
CA THR A 273 -14.77 5.63 21.98
C THR A 273 -13.96 4.51 21.33
N GLU A 274 -13.36 3.65 22.15
CA GLU A 274 -12.57 2.48 21.70
C GLU A 274 -13.37 1.52 20.81
#